data_AF-A0A2E3PG66-F1
#
_entry.id   AF-A0A2E3PG66-F1
#
_cell.length_a   1.000
_cell.length_b   1.000
_cell.length_c   1.000
_cell.angle_alpha   90.00
_cell.angle_beta   90.00
_cell.angle_gamma   90.00
#
_symmetry.space_group_name_H-M   'P 1'
#
loop_
_entity.id
_entity.type
_entity.pdbx_description
1 polymer ?
#
loop_
_entity_poly.entity_id
_entity_poly.type
_entity_poly.pdbx_seq_one_letter_code
_entity_poly.pdbx_strand_id
1 'polypeptide(L)' 'YFVHSYQMRLSDPAQRLAHVEYGGDVTAIVGQDTRIGLQFHPEKSAATGLRMIANFLTWAP' A
#
# COMPACT_ATOMS: atom_id res chain seq x y z
N TYR A 1 5.83 3.28 -6.93
CA TYR A 1 6.99 4.16 -6.80
C TYR A 1 7.17 4.52 -5.33
N PHE A 2 8.26 4.04 -4.73
CA PHE A 2 8.57 4.24 -3.32
C PHE A 2 9.68 5.29 -3.19
N VAL A 3 9.55 6.24 -2.26
CA VAL A 3 10.57 7.28 -1.98
C VAL A 3 10.47 7.76 -0.52
N HIS A 4 11.02 6.99 0.40
CA HIS A 4 10.88 7.26 1.84
C HIS A 4 11.92 6.48 2.64
N SER A 5 12.39 7.08 3.73
CA SER A 5 13.40 6.49 4.62
C SER A 5 12.80 5.68 5.77
N TYR A 6 11.51 5.87 6.06
CA TYR A 6 10.79 5.20 7.13
C TYR A 6 9.69 4.30 6.56
N GLN A 7 9.35 3.25 7.30
CA GLN A 7 8.27 2.33 6.97
C GLN A 7 7.50 1.90 8.22
N MET A 8 6.25 1.50 8.04
CA MET A 8 5.38 1.07 9.13
C MET A 8 5.67 -0.37 9.55
N ARG A 9 6.08 -0.54 10.82
CA ARG A 9 6.06 -1.84 11.48
C ARG A 9 4.67 -2.08 12.10
N LEU A 10 4.03 -3.16 11.68
CA LEU A 10 2.68 -3.50 12.12
C LEU A 10 2.72 -4.23 13.46
N SER A 11 1.83 -3.84 14.38
CA SER A 11 1.55 -4.56 15.62
C SER A 11 0.63 -5.76 15.38
N ASP A 12 -0.31 -5.63 14.43
CA ASP A 12 -1.19 -6.71 13.98
C ASP A 12 -0.86 -7.09 12.52
N PRO A 13 -0.26 -8.28 12.28
CA PRO A 13 0.05 -8.75 10.94
C PRO A 13 -1.18 -8.92 10.03
N ALA A 14 -2.39 -9.11 10.59
CA ALA A 14 -3.61 -9.27 9.80
C ALA A 14 -3.97 -8.01 9.00
N GLN A 15 -3.47 -6.85 9.43
CA GLN A 15 -3.65 -5.57 8.72
C GLN A 15 -2.71 -5.42 7.51
N ARG A 16 -1.75 -6.34 7.30
CA ARG A 16 -0.80 -6.30 6.18
C ARG A 16 -1.40 -6.94 4.94
N LEU A 17 -1.82 -6.13 3.97
CA LEU A 17 -2.35 -6.63 2.71
C LEU A 17 -1.25 -6.96 1.69
N ALA A 18 -0.16 -6.19 1.69
CA ALA A 18 0.99 -6.46 0.82
C ALA A 18 2.30 -5.96 1.44
N HIS A 19 3.40 -6.61 1.06
CA HIS A 19 4.76 -6.20 1.37
C HIS A 19 5.64 -6.28 0.12
N VAL A 20 6.80 -5.62 0.17
CA VAL A 20 7.86 -5.72 -0.83
C VAL A 20 9.19 -5.95 -0.12
N GLU A 21 10.14 -6.58 -0.81
CA GLU A 21 11.48 -6.79 -0.29
C GLU A 21 12.38 -5.60 -0.63
N TYR A 22 12.98 -5.00 0.40
CA TYR A 22 14.01 -3.96 0.28
C TYR A 22 14.92 -3.99 1.51
N GLY A 23 15.98 -4.80 1.47
CA GLY A 23 16.84 -5.04 2.65
C GLY A 23 16.09 -5.71 3.82
N GLY A 24 15.00 -6.40 3.51
CA GLY A 24 14.01 -6.93 4.44
C GLY A 24 12.58 -6.56 4.02
N ASP A 25 11.60 -7.07 4.77
CA ASP A 25 10.18 -6.80 4.51
C ASP A 25 9.82 -5.34 4.80
N VAL A 26 9.27 -4.68 3.78
CA VAL A 26 8.67 -3.34 3.88
C VAL A 26 7.17 -3.46 3.64
N THR A 27 6.38 -2.96 4.59
CA THR A 27 4.91 -2.89 4.44
C THR A 27 4.56 -1.97 3.27
N ALA A 28 3.91 -2.52 2.24
CA ALA A 28 3.54 -1.79 1.04
C ALA A 28 2.09 -1.30 1.08
N ILE A 29 1.19 -2.15 1.58
CA ILE A 29 -0.25 -1.87 1.66
C ILE A 29 -0.78 -2.36 3.01
N VAL A 30 -1.52 -1.48 3.68
CA VAL A 30 -2.27 -1.79 4.91
C VAL A 30 -3.77 -1.67 4.65
N GLY A 31 -4.58 -2.42 5.39
CA GLY A 31 -6.03 -2.30 5.34
C GLY A 31 -6.68 -2.68 6.66
N GLN A 32 -7.75 -1.97 7.00
CA GLN A 32 -8.60 -2.28 8.15
C GLN A 32 -10.01 -1.74 7.89
N ASP A 33 -11.01 -2.62 7.92
CA ASP A 33 -12.40 -2.31 7.59
C ASP A 33 -12.49 -1.54 6.24
N THR A 34 -12.96 -0.30 6.27
CA THR A 34 -13.13 0.56 5.10
C THR A 34 -11.90 1.44 4.80
N ARG A 35 -10.77 1.22 5.50
CA ARG A 35 -9.54 2.02 5.37
C ARG A 35 -8.48 1.24 4.62
N ILE A 36 -7.78 1.91 3.71
CA ILE A 36 -6.64 1.39 2.98
C ILE A 36 -5.51 2.44 2.99
N GLY A 37 -4.27 1.99 3.14
CA GLY A 37 -3.08 2.82 3.08
C GLY A 37 -2.05 2.25 2.12
N LEU A 38 -1.42 3.11 1.32
CA LEU A 38 -0.39 2.75 0.35
C LEU A 38 0.90 3.45 0.74
N GLN A 39 1.99 2.70 0.92
CA GLN A 39 3.30 3.28 1.23
C GLN A 39 3.95 3.91 -0.01
N PHE A 40 3.69 3.35 -1.20
CA PHE A 40 4.11 3.94 -2.47
C PHE A 40 3.13 5.00 -2.96
N HIS A 41 3.59 5.82 -3.89
CA HIS A 41 2.81 6.84 -4.59
C HIS A 41 2.11 6.26 -5.82
N PRO A 42 0.81 5.90 -5.77
CA PRO A 42 0.11 5.37 -6.94
C PRO A 42 0.05 6.40 -8.09
N GLU A 43 -0.08 7.70 -7.78
CA GLU A 43 -0.09 8.78 -8.77
C GLU A 43 1.23 8.92 -9.55
N LYS A 44 2.34 8.45 -8.97
CA LYS A 44 3.67 8.43 -9.61
C LYS A 44 4.05 7.06 -10.18
N SER A 45 3.11 6.10 -10.21
CA SER A 45 3.38 4.71 -10.61
C SER A 45 2.79 4.35 -11.98
N ALA A 46 2.57 5.36 -12.83
CA ALA A 46 2.06 5.21 -14.20
C ALA A 46 0.77 4.37 -14.28
N ALA A 47 0.59 3.59 -15.35
CA ALA A 47 -0.62 2.81 -15.60
C ALA A 47 -1.00 1.88 -14.43
N THR A 48 -0.01 1.25 -13.79
CA THR A 48 -0.24 0.37 -12.63
C THR A 48 -0.83 1.15 -11.46
N GLY A 49 -0.31 2.34 -11.18
CA GLY A 49 -0.79 3.20 -10.11
C GLY A 49 -2.18 3.79 -10.37
N LEU A 50 -2.44 4.23 -11.60
CA LEU A 50 -3.77 4.68 -12.02
C LEU A 50 -4.82 3.57 -11.87
N ARG A 51 -4.47 2.33 -12.21
CA ARG A 51 -5.36 1.18 -11.98
C ARG A 51 -5.69 0.99 -10.50
N MET A 52 -4.73 1.17 -9.59
CA MET A 52 -4.99 1.07 -8.15
C MET A 52 -5.92 2.16 -7.64
N ILE A 53 -5.75 3.40 -8.12
CA ILE A 53 -6.67 4.50 -7.79
C ILE A 53 -8.08 4.20 -8.32
N ALA A 54 -8.21 3.70 -9.54
CA ALA A 54 -9.50 3.32 -10.13
C ALA A 54 -10.20 2.20 -9.33
N ASN A 55 -9.44 1.20 -8.89
CA ASN A 55 -9.96 0.15 -8.00
C ASN A 55 -10.47 0.74 -6.68
N PHE A 56 -9.74 1.67 -6.08
CA PHE A 56 -10.18 2.34 -4.85
C PHE A 56 -11.47 3.13 -5.05
N LEU A 57 -11.59 3.88 -6.16
CA LEU A 57 -12.79 4.68 -6.45
C LEU A 57 -14.06 3.85 -6.71
N THR A 58 -13.88 2.58 -7.10
CA THR A 58 -14.98 1.64 -7.36
C THR A 58 -15.15 0.60 -6.25
N TRP A 59 -14.37 0.71 -5.18
CA TRP A 59 -14.38 -0.24 -4.08
C TRP A 59 -15.64 -0.07 -3.23
N ALA A 60 -16.32 -1.19 -2.96
CA ALA A 60 -17.47 -1.30 -2.09
C ALA A 60 -17.19 -2.38 -1.01
N PRO A 61 -16.47 -2.01 0.07
CA PRO A 61 -16.18 -2.91 1.19
C PRO A 61 -17.38 -3.26 2.05
#